data_AF-A0A7S3DR78-F1
#
_entry.id   AF-A0A7S3DR78-F1
#
_cell.length_a   1.000
_cell.length_b   1.000
_cell.length_c   1.000
_cell.angle_alpha   90.00
_cell.angle_beta   90.00
_cell.angle_gamma   90.00
#
_symmetry.space_group_name_H-M   'P 1'
#
loop_
_entity.id
_entity.type
_entity.pdbx_description
1 polymer ?
#
loop_
_entity_poly.entity_id
_entity_poly.type
_entity_poly.pdbx_seq_one_letter_code
_entity_poly.pdbx_strand_id
1 'polypeptide(L)'
;PTKLTKEEREAWNIPACISNWKNTRGYTIPLDKRLAADGRGLKDHSINSNFATLSESLYEAERQARQEVRMRAQVQKKLVLQEKERREEELRQLANQARRERGGALDAVVGQASDASSDDDSDDGRRDDNSIDKVPQEESEDDIAARQRERLRMERKRQREKELRLENNMEAKKKRLEEERDVSEKIALGVHTGTGGLQGDVDSRLYNKDGGMDSGFGAEDDYNMYSKPLFNQQAASSSSIYRPSRGENELTADDQYDKLVKGSTSKFAPDKGFAGAEGGMDMTAGPRTAPVQFEKERK
;
A
#
# COMPACT_ATOMS: atom_id res chain seq x y z
N PRO A 1 6.55 83.61 -52.57
CA PRO A 1 6.85 82.24 -52.09
C PRO A 1 8.24 81.81 -52.55
N THR A 2 9.11 81.42 -51.60
CA THR A 2 10.43 80.86 -51.89
C THR A 2 10.29 79.47 -52.53
N LYS A 3 11.18 79.13 -53.47
CA LYS A 3 11.18 77.80 -54.09
C LYS A 3 11.82 76.81 -53.12
N LEU A 4 11.13 75.70 -52.85
CA LEU A 4 11.67 74.62 -52.02
C LEU A 4 12.97 74.06 -52.60
N THR A 5 13.95 73.82 -51.75
CA THR A 5 15.17 73.11 -52.14
C THR A 5 14.85 71.62 -52.39
N LYS A 6 15.76 70.89 -53.06
CA LYS A 6 15.59 69.45 -53.27
C LYS A 6 15.69 68.67 -51.95
N GLU A 7 16.61 69.09 -51.08
CA GLU A 7 16.87 68.49 -49.78
C GLU A 7 15.66 68.61 -48.85
N GLU A 8 15.04 69.79 -48.79
CA GLU A 8 13.80 69.99 -48.03
C GLU A 8 12.70 69.04 -48.52
N ARG A 9 12.56 68.87 -49.83
CA ARG A 9 11.54 67.99 -50.40
C ARG A 9 11.74 66.51 -50.04
N GLU A 10 13.00 66.07 -50.01
CA GLU A 10 13.34 64.70 -49.64
C GLU A 10 13.14 64.43 -48.15
N ALA A 11 13.48 65.39 -47.28
CA ALA A 11 13.25 65.28 -45.85
C ALA A 11 11.75 65.15 -45.49
N TRP A 12 10.87 65.73 -46.32
CA TRP A 12 9.42 65.64 -46.19
C TRP A 12 8.79 64.48 -46.98
N ASN A 13 9.59 63.56 -47.53
CA ASN A 13 9.06 62.37 -48.19
C ASN A 13 8.54 61.36 -47.16
N ILE A 14 7.22 61.23 -47.08
CA ILE A 14 6.55 60.33 -46.13
C ILE A 14 6.60 58.88 -46.67
N PRO A 15 7.16 57.91 -45.91
CA PRO A 15 7.17 56.51 -46.31
C PRO A 15 5.75 55.93 -46.48
N ALA A 16 5.61 54.96 -47.39
CA ALA A 16 4.34 54.27 -47.59
C ALA A 16 3.92 53.49 -46.33
N CYS A 17 2.68 53.65 -45.89
CA CYS A 17 2.12 52.91 -44.76
C CYS A 17 1.81 51.47 -45.15
N ILE A 18 2.62 50.53 -44.69
CA ILE A 18 2.39 49.09 -44.85
C ILE A 18 1.86 48.56 -43.53
N SER A 19 0.64 48.02 -43.53
CA SER A 19 0.03 47.46 -42.33
C SER A 19 0.17 45.94 -42.28
N ASN A 20 0.35 45.40 -41.07
CA ASN A 20 0.40 43.95 -40.83
C ASN A 20 -1.00 43.29 -40.85
N TRP A 21 -2.10 44.08 -40.83
CA TRP A 21 -3.47 43.55 -40.70
C TRP A 21 -4.37 43.78 -41.94
N LYS A 22 -4.12 44.81 -42.74
CA LYS A 22 -5.03 45.23 -43.83
C LYS A 22 -4.27 45.44 -45.13
N ASN A 23 -4.80 44.86 -46.21
CA ASN A 23 -4.36 45.05 -47.59
C ASN A 23 -5.57 45.13 -48.52
N THR A 24 -6.30 46.26 -48.48
CA THR A 24 -7.58 46.43 -49.17
C THR A 24 -7.48 46.39 -50.69
N ARG A 25 -6.34 46.82 -51.24
CA ARG A 25 -6.06 46.83 -52.69
C ARG A 25 -5.28 45.60 -53.17
N GLY A 26 -4.97 44.65 -52.29
CA GLY A 26 -4.30 43.40 -52.65
C GLY A 26 -2.88 43.59 -53.20
N TYR A 27 -2.14 44.61 -52.78
CA TYR A 27 -0.77 44.83 -53.24
C TYR A 27 0.14 43.64 -52.88
N THR A 28 1.00 43.25 -53.81
CA THR A 28 2.05 42.25 -53.55
C THR A 28 3.24 42.97 -52.92
N ILE A 29 3.42 42.77 -51.61
CA ILE A 29 4.45 43.45 -50.81
C ILE A 29 5.49 42.42 -50.38
N PRO A 30 6.79 42.66 -50.59
CA PRO A 30 7.85 41.75 -50.18
C PRO A 30 7.95 41.64 -48.64
N LEU A 31 8.54 40.55 -48.16
CA LEU A 31 8.54 40.19 -46.74
C LEU A 31 9.36 41.15 -45.88
N ASP A 32 10.48 41.65 -46.39
CA ASP A 32 11.34 42.63 -45.73
C ASP A 32 10.56 43.89 -45.34
N LYS A 33 9.71 44.40 -46.23
CA LYS A 33 8.90 45.60 -45.99
C LYS A 33 7.75 45.37 -45.02
N ARG A 34 7.23 44.14 -44.94
CA ARG A 34 6.24 43.76 -43.92
C ARG A 34 6.89 43.58 -42.55
N LEU A 35 8.06 42.93 -42.52
CA LEU A 35 8.81 42.68 -41.29
C LEU A 35 9.37 43.98 -40.70
N ALA A 36 9.78 44.93 -41.53
CA ALA A 36 10.29 46.23 -41.06
C ALA A 36 9.24 47.05 -40.28
N ALA A 37 7.94 46.81 -40.50
CA ALA A 37 6.87 47.42 -39.72
C ALA A 37 6.69 46.74 -38.34
N ASP A 38 7.19 45.51 -38.18
CA ASP A 38 7.17 44.76 -36.92
C ASP A 38 8.40 45.14 -36.09
N GLY A 39 8.32 46.26 -35.36
CA GLY A 39 9.39 46.78 -34.50
C GLY A 39 9.87 45.85 -33.37
N ARG A 40 9.45 44.57 -33.36
CA ARG A 40 9.95 43.51 -32.47
C ARG A 40 11.44 43.27 -32.61
N GLY A 41 12.00 43.41 -33.82
CA GLY A 41 13.45 43.29 -34.04
C GLY A 41 14.28 44.45 -33.47
N LEU A 42 13.63 45.52 -33.01
CA LEU A 42 14.29 46.69 -32.40
C LEU A 42 14.37 46.58 -30.88
N LYS A 43 13.69 45.62 -30.26
CA LYS A 43 13.70 45.46 -28.81
C LYS A 43 14.90 44.60 -28.40
N ASP A 44 15.91 45.24 -27.83
CA ASP A 44 17.00 44.52 -27.16
C ASP A 44 16.51 44.04 -25.79
N HIS A 45 16.38 42.73 -25.64
CA HIS A 45 15.86 42.10 -24.43
C HIS A 45 17.02 41.76 -23.49
N SER A 46 17.28 42.62 -22.50
CA SER A 46 18.22 42.31 -21.42
C SER A 46 17.49 41.68 -20.22
N ILE A 47 18.13 40.70 -19.57
CA ILE A 47 17.60 40.02 -18.38
C ILE A 47 18.14 40.69 -17.12
N ASN A 48 17.28 40.86 -16.11
CA ASN A 48 17.66 41.42 -14.81
C ASN A 48 18.52 40.43 -13.99
N SER A 49 19.60 40.91 -13.35
CA SER A 49 20.47 40.11 -12.49
C SER A 49 19.78 39.55 -11.24
N ASN A 50 18.67 40.14 -10.79
CA ASN A 50 17.88 39.64 -9.65
C ASN A 50 17.33 38.23 -9.90
N PHE A 51 17.15 37.83 -11.16
CA PHE A 51 16.74 36.46 -11.48
C PHE A 51 17.84 35.45 -11.14
N ALA A 52 19.11 35.81 -11.31
CA ALA A 52 20.23 34.95 -10.96
C ALA A 52 20.33 34.79 -9.43
N THR A 53 20.29 35.91 -8.69
CA THR A 53 20.37 35.88 -7.22
C THR A 53 19.19 35.13 -6.60
N LEU A 54 17.98 35.29 -7.14
CA LEU A 54 16.82 34.53 -6.69
C LEU A 54 17.01 33.02 -6.97
N SER A 55 17.46 32.65 -8.16
CA SER A 55 17.67 31.24 -8.49
C SER A 55 18.74 30.59 -7.59
N GLU A 56 19.83 31.29 -7.31
CA GLU A 56 20.92 30.81 -6.45
C GLU A 56 20.44 30.62 -5.00
N SER A 57 19.75 31.63 -4.44
CA SER A 57 19.20 31.54 -3.08
C SER A 57 18.19 30.40 -2.92
N LEU A 58 17.35 30.14 -3.93
CA LEU A 58 16.44 29.00 -3.94
C LEU A 58 17.19 27.66 -3.98
N TYR A 59 18.27 27.56 -4.77
CA TYR A 59 19.11 26.36 -4.81
C TYR A 59 19.78 26.07 -3.46
N GLU A 60 20.29 27.11 -2.79
CA GLU A 60 20.89 26.97 -1.47
C GLU A 60 19.86 26.56 -0.41
N ALA A 61 18.70 27.24 -0.39
CA ALA A 61 17.60 26.92 0.53
C ALA A 61 17.10 25.48 0.34
N GLU A 62 16.95 25.02 -0.91
CA GLU A 62 16.55 23.65 -1.21
C GLU A 62 17.58 22.64 -0.68
N ARG A 63 18.87 22.91 -0.92
CA ARG A 63 19.96 22.04 -0.45
C ARG A 63 19.95 21.91 1.07
N GLN A 64 19.78 23.02 1.79
CA GLN A 64 19.69 23.03 3.25
C GLN A 64 18.46 22.26 3.73
N ALA A 65 17.28 22.52 3.15
CA ALA A 65 16.05 21.81 3.51
C ALA A 65 16.19 20.28 3.33
N ARG A 66 16.79 19.84 2.22
CA ARG A 66 17.04 18.40 1.98
C ARG A 66 18.02 17.81 3.00
N GLN A 67 19.05 18.55 3.39
CA GLN A 67 20.00 18.11 4.42
C GLN A 67 19.31 17.97 5.78
N GLU A 68 18.53 18.97 6.19
CA GLU A 68 17.77 18.92 7.43
C GLU A 68 16.79 17.74 7.48
N VAL A 69 16.02 17.53 6.42
CA VAL A 69 15.09 16.39 6.34
C VAL A 69 15.83 15.06 6.46
N ARG A 70 16.97 14.90 5.77
CA ARG A 70 17.81 13.69 5.89
C ARG A 70 18.32 13.49 7.30
N MET A 71 18.84 14.54 7.94
CA MET A 71 19.35 14.46 9.31
C MET A 71 18.24 14.11 10.30
N ARG A 72 17.07 14.75 10.20
CA ARG A 72 15.89 14.44 11.03
C ARG A 72 15.44 12.99 10.85
N ALA A 73 15.35 12.52 9.61
CA ALA A 73 14.99 11.13 9.32
C ALA A 73 16.00 10.12 9.90
N GLN A 74 17.30 10.42 9.83
CA GLN A 74 18.34 9.58 10.45
C GLN A 74 18.22 9.54 11.97
N VAL A 75 17.96 10.69 12.62
CA VAL A 75 17.76 10.77 14.08
C VAL A 75 16.52 9.98 14.49
N GLN A 76 15.39 10.17 13.81
CA GLN A 76 14.16 9.41 14.08
C GLN A 76 14.39 7.91 13.93
N LYS A 77 15.08 7.47 12.87
CA LYS A 77 15.42 6.06 12.68
C LYS A 77 16.26 5.50 13.83
N LYS A 78 17.23 6.27 14.34
CA LYS A 78 18.05 5.86 15.50
C LYS A 78 17.21 5.75 16.77
N LEU A 79 16.33 6.72 17.04
CA LEU A 79 15.44 6.68 18.21
C LEU A 79 14.51 5.46 18.17
N VAL A 80 13.88 5.20 17.02
CA VAL A 80 13.01 4.03 16.85
C VAL A 80 13.78 2.73 17.05
N LEU A 81 15.02 2.64 16.57
CA LEU A 81 15.86 1.47 16.77
C LEU A 81 16.23 1.28 18.25
N GLN A 82 16.59 2.36 18.95
CA GLN A 82 16.89 2.32 20.38
C GLN A 82 15.67 1.94 21.22
N GLU A 83 14.48 2.47 20.90
CA GLU A 83 13.23 2.09 21.56
C GLU A 83 12.89 0.62 21.33
N LYS A 84 13.13 0.11 20.11
CA LYS A 84 12.94 -1.31 19.79
C LYS A 84 13.90 -2.21 20.57
N GLU A 85 15.18 -1.85 20.62
CA GLU A 85 16.20 -2.58 21.36
C GLU A 85 15.87 -2.62 22.86
N ARG A 86 15.53 -1.47 23.45
CA ARG A 86 15.10 -1.39 24.86
C ARG A 86 13.86 -2.26 25.13
N ARG A 87 12.87 -2.24 24.23
CA ARG A 87 11.67 -3.08 24.34
C ARG A 87 12.01 -4.57 24.22
N GLU A 88 12.96 -4.94 23.37
CA GLU A 88 13.44 -6.32 23.25
C GLU A 88 14.17 -6.78 24.51
N GLU A 89 14.99 -5.91 25.13
CA GLU A 89 15.65 -6.19 26.40
C GLU A 89 14.64 -6.37 27.54
N GLU A 90 13.64 -5.49 27.65
CA GLU A 90 12.55 -5.58 28.63
C GLU A 90 11.80 -6.93 28.48
N LEU A 91 11.44 -7.31 27.25
CA LEU A 91 10.80 -8.59 26.96
C LEU A 91 11.71 -9.79 27.26
N ARG A 92 13.01 -9.67 26.98
CA ARG A 92 14.01 -10.71 27.27
C ARG A 92 14.18 -10.93 28.77
N GLN A 93 14.25 -9.85 29.55
CA GLN A 93 14.32 -9.93 31.02
C GLN A 93 13.06 -10.56 31.60
N LEU A 94 11.87 -10.14 31.14
CA LEU A 94 10.59 -10.72 31.54
C LEU A 94 10.50 -12.22 31.21
N ALA A 95 10.94 -12.61 30.01
CA ALA A 95 10.99 -14.02 29.62
C ALA A 95 11.97 -14.84 30.47
N ASN A 96 13.14 -14.29 30.81
CA ASN A 96 14.09 -14.94 31.71
C ASN A 96 13.53 -15.07 33.13
N GLN A 97 12.84 -14.06 33.63
CA GLN A 97 12.18 -14.12 34.93
C GLN A 97 11.08 -15.20 34.94
N ALA A 98 10.19 -15.21 33.94
CA ALA A 98 9.15 -16.23 33.80
C ALA A 98 9.74 -17.65 33.67
N ARG A 99 10.89 -17.80 32.98
CA ARG A 99 11.62 -19.08 32.91
C ARG A 99 12.24 -19.48 34.26
N ARG A 100 12.71 -18.54 35.07
CA ARG A 100 13.23 -18.83 36.42
C ARG A 100 12.11 -19.26 37.37
N GLU A 101 10.98 -18.55 37.34
CA GLU A 101 9.80 -18.88 38.16
C GLU A 101 9.21 -20.24 37.75
N ARG A 102 9.20 -20.58 36.45
CA ARG A 102 8.78 -21.89 35.96
C ARG A 102 9.84 -22.98 36.18
N GLY A 103 11.12 -22.68 35.98
CA GLY A 103 12.24 -23.60 36.16
C GLY A 103 12.48 -23.97 37.63
N GLY A 104 12.20 -23.06 38.56
CA GLY A 104 12.19 -23.36 40.00
C GLY A 104 11.09 -24.36 40.41
N ALA A 105 10.08 -24.58 39.56
CA ALA A 105 9.05 -25.61 39.76
C ALA A 105 9.34 -26.91 39.00
N LEU A 106 10.31 -26.92 38.06
CA LEU A 106 10.66 -28.09 37.24
C LEU A 106 12.01 -28.72 37.62
N ASP A 107 12.87 -28.04 38.39
CA ASP A 107 14.13 -28.61 38.90
C ASP A 107 13.93 -29.57 40.12
N ALA A 108 12.67 -29.83 40.49
CA ALA A 108 12.29 -30.81 41.52
C ALA A 108 11.74 -32.13 40.95
N VAL A 109 11.58 -32.27 39.63
CA VAL A 109 11.14 -33.52 39.01
C VAL A 109 11.79 -33.68 37.62
N VAL A 110 12.41 -34.83 37.37
CA VAL A 110 13.20 -35.19 36.16
C VAL A 110 14.70 -34.86 36.26
N GLY A 111 15.36 -35.60 37.15
CA GLY A 111 16.63 -36.22 36.76
C GLY A 111 16.38 -37.38 35.78
N GLN A 112 17.39 -37.65 34.94
CA GLN A 112 17.49 -38.72 33.93
C GLN A 112 16.77 -38.50 32.58
N ALA A 113 17.51 -37.96 31.62
CA ALA A 113 17.72 -38.60 30.32
C ALA A 113 18.94 -37.98 29.64
N SER A 114 20.04 -38.74 29.63
CA SER A 114 21.22 -38.53 28.81
C SER A 114 20.88 -38.87 27.34
N ASP A 115 20.93 -37.90 26.45
CA ASP A 115 21.20 -38.15 25.03
C ASP A 115 21.78 -36.89 24.38
N ALA A 116 23.11 -36.78 24.47
CA ALA A 116 23.88 -35.85 23.67
C ALA A 116 24.84 -36.72 22.84
N SER A 117 24.35 -37.25 21.73
CA SER A 117 25.17 -37.81 20.67
C SER A 117 25.97 -36.67 20.01
N SER A 118 27.15 -36.38 20.55
CA SER A 118 28.17 -35.62 19.82
C SER A 118 28.89 -36.57 18.88
N ASP A 119 28.46 -36.60 17.62
CA ASP A 119 29.27 -37.10 16.51
C ASP A 119 30.48 -36.15 16.33
N ASP A 120 31.57 -36.47 17.02
CA ASP A 120 32.90 -35.90 16.81
C ASP A 120 33.60 -36.75 15.74
N ASP A 121 33.38 -36.36 14.48
CA ASP A 121 34.12 -36.87 13.32
C ASP A 121 35.32 -35.96 13.11
N SER A 122 36.43 -36.29 13.78
CA SER A 122 37.72 -35.62 13.59
C SER A 122 38.75 -36.63 13.06
N ASP A 123 38.86 -36.58 11.74
CA ASP A 123 39.87 -37.11 10.83
C ASP A 123 41.31 -37.11 11.40
N ASP A 124 41.91 -38.31 11.38
CA ASP A 124 43.29 -38.64 11.74
C ASP A 124 44.27 -38.03 10.72
N GLY A 125 44.63 -36.77 10.96
CA GLY A 125 45.71 -36.07 10.27
C GLY A 125 47.01 -36.07 11.07
N ARG A 126 47.69 -37.23 11.15
CA ARG A 126 49.09 -37.35 11.61
C ARG A 126 49.97 -36.22 11.06
N ARG A 127 50.59 -35.42 11.93
CA ARG A 127 51.90 -34.79 11.69
C ARG A 127 52.56 -34.27 12.97
N ASP A 128 53.52 -35.08 13.40
CA ASP A 128 54.88 -34.72 13.79
C ASP A 128 55.06 -33.76 14.98
N ASP A 129 55.39 -34.42 16.09
CA ASP A 129 56.07 -33.94 17.27
C ASP A 129 57.36 -33.18 16.91
N ASN A 130 57.34 -31.87 17.13
CA ASN A 130 58.59 -31.16 17.37
C ASN A 130 58.37 -30.15 18.50
N SER A 131 58.58 -30.63 19.72
CA SER A 131 58.69 -29.84 20.94
C SER A 131 59.76 -28.76 20.79
N ILE A 132 59.34 -27.49 20.70
CA ILE A 132 60.21 -26.37 21.00
C ILE A 132 59.47 -25.45 21.96
N ASP A 133 59.91 -25.48 23.23
CA ASP A 133 59.45 -24.59 24.29
C ASP A 133 59.75 -23.14 23.89
N LYS A 134 58.75 -22.49 23.29
CA LYS A 134 58.84 -21.07 22.93
C LYS A 134 58.59 -20.23 24.17
N VAL A 135 59.68 -19.80 24.78
CA VAL A 135 59.77 -18.78 25.83
C VAL A 135 58.84 -17.60 25.50
N PRO A 136 58.11 -17.00 26.47
CA PRO A 136 57.30 -15.82 26.22
C PRO A 136 58.21 -14.65 25.87
N GLN A 137 58.42 -14.40 24.58
CA GLN A 137 58.99 -13.14 24.09
C GLN A 137 57.84 -12.15 23.91
N GLU A 138 58.06 -10.91 24.36
CA GLU A 138 57.15 -9.78 24.16
C GLU A 138 56.77 -9.70 22.68
N GLU A 139 55.49 -9.92 22.37
CA GLU A 139 54.99 -9.89 20.99
C GLU A 139 55.15 -8.48 20.45
N SER A 140 55.93 -8.34 19.37
CA SER A 140 56.10 -7.06 18.68
C SER A 140 54.75 -6.55 18.17
N GLU A 141 54.58 -5.22 18.07
CA GLU A 141 53.34 -4.60 17.58
C GLU A 141 52.90 -5.15 16.20
N ASP A 142 53.88 -5.58 15.39
CA ASP A 142 53.66 -6.18 14.08
C ASP A 142 53.03 -7.60 14.16
N ASP A 143 53.38 -8.40 15.17
CA ASP A 143 52.79 -9.73 15.41
C ASP A 143 51.31 -9.62 15.84
N ILE A 144 51.01 -8.60 16.66
CA ILE A 144 49.65 -8.30 17.10
C ILE A 144 48.81 -7.83 15.90
N ALA A 145 49.37 -6.96 15.05
CA ALA A 145 48.72 -6.50 13.82
C ALA A 145 48.46 -7.66 12.82
N ALA A 146 49.41 -8.59 12.68
CA ALA A 146 49.24 -9.78 11.84
C ALA A 146 48.08 -10.67 12.32
N ARG A 147 47.98 -10.92 13.62
CA ARG A 147 46.86 -11.69 14.22
C ARG A 147 45.53 -10.99 14.10
N GLN A 148 45.47 -9.67 14.23
CA GLN A 148 44.24 -8.90 14.01
C GLN A 148 43.77 -9.01 12.55
N ARG A 149 44.70 -8.95 11.59
CA ARG A 149 44.39 -9.12 10.17
C ARG A 149 43.93 -10.54 9.84
N GLU A 150 44.50 -11.54 10.49
CA GLU A 150 44.10 -12.94 10.34
C GLU A 150 42.74 -13.23 10.97
N ARG A 151 42.44 -12.68 12.16
CA ARG A 151 41.10 -12.70 12.76
C ARG A 151 40.05 -12.09 11.84
N LEU A 152 40.34 -10.96 11.20
CA LEU A 152 39.42 -10.33 10.23
C LEU A 152 39.20 -11.17 8.97
N ARG A 153 40.20 -11.93 8.52
CA ARG A 153 40.07 -12.85 7.38
C ARG A 153 39.21 -14.06 7.76
N MET A 154 39.45 -14.64 8.93
CA MET A 154 38.70 -15.79 9.44
C MET A 154 37.26 -15.42 9.76
N GLU A 155 37.03 -14.25 10.33
CA GLU A 155 35.69 -13.74 10.60
C GLU A 155 34.89 -13.51 9.31
N ARG A 156 35.50 -12.89 8.28
CA ARG A 156 34.87 -12.75 6.96
C ARG A 156 34.62 -14.08 6.25
N LYS A 157 35.47 -15.08 6.46
CA LYS A 157 35.26 -16.44 5.93
C LYS A 157 34.08 -17.11 6.64
N ARG A 158 34.03 -17.02 7.96
CA ARG A 158 32.95 -17.57 8.80
C ARG A 158 31.60 -16.89 8.57
N GLN A 159 31.59 -15.58 8.30
CA GLN A 159 30.37 -14.84 7.94
C GLN A 159 29.83 -15.28 6.58
N ARG A 160 30.68 -15.36 5.54
CA ARG A 160 30.26 -15.88 4.23
C ARG A 160 29.77 -17.32 4.29
N GLU A 161 30.40 -18.16 5.10
CA GLU A 161 29.97 -19.55 5.28
C GLU A 161 28.60 -19.64 5.98
N LYS A 162 28.37 -18.82 7.02
CA LYS A 162 27.05 -18.72 7.66
C LYS A 162 25.99 -18.18 6.71
N GLU A 163 26.33 -17.18 5.89
CA GLU A 163 25.44 -16.61 4.90
C GLU A 163 25.08 -17.62 3.81
N LEU A 164 26.05 -18.38 3.31
CA LEU A 164 25.83 -19.44 2.32
C LEU A 164 24.99 -20.59 2.89
N ARG A 165 25.16 -20.93 4.17
CA ARG A 165 24.27 -21.89 4.88
C ARG A 165 22.85 -21.36 5.06
N LEU A 166 22.70 -20.07 5.35
CA LEU A 166 21.39 -19.44 5.50
C LEU A 166 20.68 -19.29 4.15
N GLU A 167 21.44 -19.00 3.10
CA GLU A 167 20.97 -18.86 1.73
C GLU A 167 20.64 -20.22 1.09
N ASN A 168 21.37 -21.29 1.43
CA ASN A 168 21.05 -22.65 0.99
C ASN A 168 19.91 -23.30 1.80
N ASN A 169 19.46 -22.69 2.90
CA ASN A 169 18.27 -23.15 3.60
C ASN A 169 17.00 -22.74 2.83
N MET A 170 16.53 -23.64 1.98
CA MET A 170 15.33 -23.46 1.14
C MET A 170 14.08 -23.10 1.96
N GLU A 171 13.97 -23.51 3.23
CA GLU A 171 12.85 -23.14 4.09
C GLU A 171 12.89 -21.66 4.51
N ALA A 172 14.08 -21.09 4.74
CA ALA A 172 14.23 -19.68 5.07
C ALA A 172 13.91 -18.79 3.86
N LYS A 173 14.29 -19.23 2.65
CA LYS A 173 13.90 -18.59 1.38
C LYS A 173 12.39 -18.63 1.16
N LYS A 174 11.73 -19.77 1.41
CA LYS A 174 10.26 -19.89 1.32
C LYS A 174 9.54 -18.99 2.33
N LYS A 175 10.00 -18.94 3.57
CA LYS A 175 9.43 -18.06 4.61
C LYS A 175 9.57 -16.58 4.27
N ARG A 176 10.73 -16.14 3.77
CA ARG A 176 10.90 -14.75 3.30
C ARG A 176 10.00 -14.42 2.12
N LEU A 177 9.89 -15.33 1.15
CA LEU A 177 9.01 -15.14 -0.02
C LEU A 177 7.52 -15.11 0.38
N GLU A 178 7.12 -15.92 1.37
CA GLU A 178 5.75 -15.88 1.92
C GLU A 178 5.49 -14.61 2.74
N GLU A 179 6.49 -14.08 3.45
CA GLU A 179 6.38 -12.83 4.20
C GLU A 179 6.23 -11.62 3.26
N GLU A 180 7.00 -11.57 2.17
CA GLU A 180 7.02 -10.49 1.16
C GLU A 180 5.84 -10.53 0.16
N ARG A 181 5.02 -11.59 0.13
CA ARG A 181 3.85 -11.64 -0.77
C ARG A 181 2.80 -10.61 -0.43
N ASP A 182 2.28 -9.94 -1.46
CA ASP A 182 1.20 -8.99 -1.35
C ASP A 182 -0.09 -9.64 -0.82
N VAL A 183 -0.90 -8.85 -0.13
CA VAL A 183 -2.15 -9.32 0.51
C VAL A 183 -3.11 -9.95 -0.50
N SER A 184 -3.17 -9.42 -1.72
CA SER A 184 -3.98 -9.97 -2.82
C SER A 184 -3.49 -11.34 -3.30
N GLU A 185 -2.17 -11.57 -3.38
CA GLU A 185 -1.58 -12.87 -3.73
C GLU A 185 -1.74 -13.89 -2.60
N LYS A 186 -1.63 -13.45 -1.34
CA LYS A 186 -1.92 -14.27 -0.15
C LYS A 186 -3.40 -14.70 -0.11
N ILE A 187 -4.32 -13.84 -0.56
CA ILE A 187 -5.75 -14.16 -0.71
C ILE A 187 -5.95 -15.17 -1.85
N ALA A 188 -5.31 -14.97 -3.01
CA ALA A 188 -5.41 -15.89 -4.15
C ALA A 188 -4.81 -17.29 -3.87
N LEU A 189 -3.78 -17.36 -3.03
CA LEU A 189 -3.15 -18.60 -2.56
C LEU A 189 -3.86 -19.26 -1.36
N GLY A 190 -4.90 -18.64 -0.80
CA GLY A 190 -5.69 -19.22 0.31
C GLY A 190 -4.94 -19.36 1.64
N VAL A 191 -3.80 -18.69 1.80
CA VAL A 191 -2.93 -18.77 3.00
C VAL A 191 -3.37 -17.81 4.11
N HIS A 192 -4.30 -16.89 3.83
CA HIS A 192 -4.86 -16.04 4.88
C HIS A 192 -5.69 -16.90 5.85
N THR A 193 -5.19 -17.09 7.07
CA THR A 193 -5.97 -17.63 8.20
C THR A 193 -6.68 -16.48 8.87
N GLY A 194 -8.00 -16.44 8.72
CA GLY A 194 -8.88 -15.62 9.55
C GLY A 194 -9.20 -14.27 8.95
N THR A 195 -10.40 -14.17 8.38
CA THR A 195 -11.19 -12.95 8.43
C THR A 195 -11.50 -12.75 9.90
N GLY A 196 -10.54 -12.19 10.64
CA GLY A 196 -10.83 -11.60 11.93
C GLY A 196 -11.87 -10.54 11.65
N GLY A 197 -13.14 -10.85 11.96
CA GLY A 197 -14.24 -9.90 11.91
C GLY A 197 -13.87 -8.72 12.78
N LEU A 198 -13.27 -7.73 12.14
CA LEU A 198 -12.87 -6.49 12.77
C LEU A 198 -14.17 -5.75 13.07
N GLN A 199 -14.65 -5.98 14.29
CA GLN A 199 -15.31 -4.98 15.11
C GLN A 199 -16.71 -4.55 14.65
N GLY A 200 -17.70 -5.34 15.06
CA GLY A 200 -19.11 -4.98 15.06
C GLY A 200 -19.78 -5.18 13.71
N ASP A 201 -20.78 -6.05 13.66
CA ASP A 201 -21.65 -6.20 12.50
C ASP A 201 -22.43 -4.89 12.26
N VAL A 202 -21.83 -3.97 11.50
CA VAL A 202 -22.48 -2.75 11.06
C VAL A 202 -23.36 -3.10 9.86
N ASP A 203 -24.64 -2.68 9.89
CA ASP A 203 -25.64 -3.03 8.87
C ASP A 203 -25.13 -2.70 7.45
N SER A 204 -25.07 -3.71 6.59
CA SER A 204 -24.73 -3.60 5.17
C SER A 204 -25.45 -2.45 4.43
N ARG A 205 -26.66 -2.09 4.86
CA ARG A 205 -27.45 -0.97 4.30
C ARG A 205 -26.86 0.39 4.62
N LEU A 206 -25.98 0.50 5.61
CA LEU A 206 -25.27 1.74 5.95
C LEU A 206 -24.06 1.97 5.03
N TYR A 207 -23.36 0.91 4.63
CA TYR A 207 -22.19 1.00 3.75
C TYR A 207 -22.53 1.14 2.28
N ASN A 208 -23.67 0.62 1.84
CA ASN A 208 -24.13 0.74 0.46
C ASN A 208 -24.91 2.06 0.20
N LYS A 209 -24.61 3.12 0.95
CA LYS A 209 -25.18 4.46 0.70
C LYS A 209 -24.14 5.30 -0.02
N ASP A 210 -24.46 5.79 -1.22
CA ASP A 210 -23.64 6.73 -1.99
C ASP A 210 -23.55 8.15 -1.36
N GLY A 211 -23.94 8.31 -0.09
CA GLY A 211 -24.00 9.60 0.58
C GLY A 211 -22.67 9.97 1.22
N GLY A 212 -22.08 11.11 0.81
CA GLY A 212 -21.01 11.77 1.56
C GLY A 212 -19.80 12.23 0.74
N MET A 213 -19.60 11.73 -0.48
CA MET A 213 -18.51 12.20 -1.36
C MET A 213 -18.91 13.46 -2.17
N ASP A 214 -20.20 13.65 -2.43
CA ASP A 214 -20.71 14.72 -3.30
C ASP A 214 -21.09 16.01 -2.53
N SER A 215 -21.32 15.90 -1.22
CA SER A 215 -21.73 17.02 -0.36
C SER A 215 -20.52 17.75 0.22
N GLY A 216 -19.86 18.60 -0.56
CA GLY A 216 -18.85 19.54 -0.05
C GLY A 216 -17.61 19.75 -0.90
N PHE A 217 -17.49 19.04 -2.03
CA PHE A 217 -16.44 19.26 -3.04
C PHE A 217 -17.08 19.84 -4.31
N GLY A 218 -17.30 21.15 -4.33
CA GLY A 218 -17.76 21.89 -5.51
C GLY A 218 -17.08 23.27 -5.54
N ALA A 219 -16.95 23.86 -6.73
CA ALA A 219 -16.48 25.24 -6.81
C ALA A 219 -17.50 26.16 -6.14
N GLU A 220 -17.06 27.29 -5.57
CA GLU A 220 -17.95 28.27 -4.92
C GLU A 220 -19.04 28.81 -5.87
N ASP A 221 -18.81 28.69 -7.18
CA ASP A 221 -19.73 29.12 -8.24
C ASP A 221 -20.85 28.09 -8.57
N ASP A 222 -20.76 26.86 -8.06
CA ASP A 222 -21.65 25.75 -8.49
C ASP A 222 -23.05 25.75 -7.83
N TYR A 223 -23.41 26.76 -7.04
CA TYR A 223 -24.77 26.97 -6.48
C TYR A 223 -25.46 25.74 -5.85
N ASN A 224 -24.68 24.79 -5.31
CA ASN A 224 -25.18 23.57 -4.68
C ASN A 224 -25.54 23.78 -3.20
N MET A 225 -26.49 24.67 -2.92
CA MET A 225 -26.96 24.98 -1.55
C MET A 225 -27.76 23.83 -0.91
N TYR A 226 -28.37 22.96 -1.71
CA TYR A 226 -29.23 21.87 -1.25
C TYR A 226 -28.68 20.51 -1.67
N SER A 227 -28.69 19.55 -0.75
CA SER A 227 -28.22 18.18 -0.96
C SER A 227 -29.20 17.29 -1.74
N LYS A 228 -30.43 17.76 -1.98
CA LYS A 228 -31.45 17.04 -2.73
C LYS A 228 -32.07 17.97 -3.78
N PRO A 229 -32.29 17.49 -5.02
CA PRO A 229 -33.01 18.26 -6.02
C PRO A 229 -34.46 18.48 -5.57
N LEU A 230 -35.04 19.62 -5.96
CA LEU A 230 -36.43 19.98 -5.64
C LEU A 230 -37.43 18.95 -6.20
N PHE A 231 -37.11 18.33 -7.33
CA PHE A 231 -37.91 17.27 -7.95
C PHE A 231 -37.09 15.99 -8.08
N ASN A 232 -37.69 14.86 -7.69
CA ASN A 232 -37.05 13.56 -7.74
C ASN A 232 -37.12 12.92 -9.13
N GLN A 233 -36.68 13.67 -10.15
CA GLN A 233 -36.71 13.20 -11.55
C GLN A 233 -35.76 12.02 -11.80
N GLN A 234 -34.73 11.84 -10.95
CA GLN A 234 -33.81 10.69 -11.05
C GLN A 234 -34.41 9.40 -10.47
N ALA A 235 -35.10 9.43 -9.31
CA ALA A 235 -35.82 8.23 -8.83
C ALA A 235 -37.04 7.92 -9.71
N ALA A 236 -37.62 8.96 -10.30
CA ALA A 236 -38.63 8.86 -11.34
C ALA A 236 -38.00 9.00 -12.74
N SER A 237 -36.81 8.45 -12.97
CA SER A 237 -36.26 8.38 -14.33
C SER A 237 -37.33 7.79 -15.25
N SER A 238 -37.44 8.32 -16.47
CA SER A 238 -38.48 8.01 -17.45
C SER A 238 -38.70 6.50 -17.72
N SER A 239 -37.77 5.64 -17.30
CA SER A 239 -37.86 4.18 -17.31
C SER A 239 -38.73 3.54 -16.21
N SER A 240 -39.11 4.28 -15.15
CA SER A 240 -39.89 3.75 -14.02
C SER A 240 -41.22 4.47 -13.75
N ILE A 241 -41.48 5.62 -14.39
CA ILE A 241 -42.77 6.33 -14.22
C ILE A 241 -43.93 5.49 -14.77
N TYR A 242 -43.69 4.77 -15.87
CA TYR A 242 -44.64 3.79 -16.39
C TYR A 242 -43.88 2.66 -17.07
N ARG A 243 -43.81 1.51 -16.41
CA ARG A 243 -43.28 0.27 -16.99
C ARG A 243 -44.43 -0.73 -17.11
N PRO A 244 -45.09 -0.84 -18.27
CA PRO A 244 -46.13 -1.84 -18.45
C PRO A 244 -45.49 -3.23 -18.35
N SER A 245 -45.82 -3.95 -17.28
CA SER A 245 -45.42 -5.34 -17.08
C SER A 245 -46.21 -6.20 -18.06
N ARG A 246 -45.66 -6.43 -19.26
CA ARG A 246 -46.19 -7.45 -20.18
C ARG A 246 -45.95 -8.82 -19.53
N GLY A 247 -46.96 -9.31 -18.81
CA GLY A 247 -46.98 -10.66 -18.22
C GLY A 247 -47.51 -10.77 -16.79
N GLU A 248 -47.69 -9.67 -16.04
CA GLU A 248 -48.31 -9.74 -14.69
C GLU A 248 -49.83 -9.61 -14.71
N ASN A 249 -50.38 -8.89 -15.68
CA ASN A 249 -51.82 -8.58 -15.74
C ASN A 249 -52.64 -9.66 -16.47
N GLU A 250 -52.03 -10.78 -16.86
CA GLU A 250 -52.66 -11.88 -17.62
C GLU A 250 -52.81 -13.16 -16.77
N LEU A 251 -52.55 -13.08 -15.47
CA LEU A 251 -52.79 -14.17 -14.51
C LEU A 251 -54.00 -13.80 -13.68
N THR A 252 -55.01 -14.68 -13.66
CA THR A 252 -56.18 -14.52 -12.79
C THR A 252 -55.69 -14.51 -11.33
N ALA A 253 -56.37 -13.82 -10.42
CA ALA A 253 -55.96 -13.73 -9.01
C ALA A 253 -55.70 -15.12 -8.39
N ASP A 254 -56.45 -16.14 -8.84
CA ASP A 254 -56.29 -17.54 -8.44
C ASP A 254 -54.98 -18.18 -8.95
N ASP A 255 -54.54 -17.85 -10.17
CA ASP A 255 -53.28 -18.34 -10.75
C ASP A 255 -52.06 -17.74 -10.04
N GLN A 256 -52.19 -16.49 -9.57
CA GLN A 256 -51.16 -15.82 -8.79
C GLN A 256 -51.04 -16.41 -7.38
N TYR A 257 -52.17 -16.73 -6.74
CA TYR A 257 -52.21 -17.41 -5.45
C TYR A 257 -51.55 -18.79 -5.53
N ASP A 258 -51.89 -19.58 -6.55
CA ASP A 258 -51.32 -20.91 -6.78
C ASP A 258 -49.81 -20.86 -7.01
N LYS A 259 -49.31 -19.87 -7.75
CA LYS A 259 -47.86 -19.63 -7.92
C LYS A 259 -47.17 -19.21 -6.62
N LEU A 260 -47.81 -18.41 -5.77
CA LEU A 260 -47.23 -18.04 -4.47
C LEU A 260 -47.13 -19.24 -3.53
N VAL A 261 -48.20 -20.05 -3.46
CA VAL A 261 -48.26 -21.23 -2.61
C VAL A 261 -47.28 -22.31 -3.08
N LYS A 262 -47.17 -22.54 -4.39
CA LYS A 262 -46.27 -23.58 -4.96
C LYS A 262 -44.83 -23.09 -5.16
N GLY A 263 -44.63 -21.81 -5.44
CA GLY A 263 -43.33 -21.23 -5.78
C GLY A 263 -42.50 -20.77 -4.59
N SER A 264 -43.14 -20.41 -3.47
CA SER A 264 -42.43 -19.96 -2.25
C SER A 264 -41.63 -21.06 -1.56
N THR A 265 -41.96 -22.34 -1.76
CA THR A 265 -41.29 -23.46 -1.09
C THR A 265 -40.09 -24.00 -1.88
N SER A 266 -40.06 -23.81 -3.21
CA SER A 266 -38.97 -24.35 -4.05
C SER A 266 -37.63 -23.62 -3.87
N LYS A 267 -37.66 -22.35 -3.42
CA LYS A 267 -36.45 -21.54 -3.19
C LYS A 267 -35.95 -21.60 -1.74
N PHE A 268 -36.73 -22.22 -0.85
CA PHE A 268 -36.44 -22.37 0.58
C PHE A 268 -36.31 -23.85 0.98
N ALA A 269 -35.83 -24.69 0.07
CA ALA A 269 -35.36 -26.03 0.44
C ALA A 269 -33.91 -25.91 0.95
N PRO A 270 -33.61 -26.18 2.23
CA PRO A 270 -32.24 -26.22 2.70
C PRO A 270 -31.52 -27.45 2.11
N ASP A 271 -30.35 -27.25 1.48
CA ASP A 271 -29.53 -28.32 0.89
C ASP A 271 -29.00 -29.35 1.91
N LYS A 272 -29.15 -29.09 3.22
CA LYS A 272 -28.82 -30.01 4.31
C LYS A 272 -29.96 -30.01 5.33
N GLY A 273 -30.59 -31.18 5.50
CA GLY A 273 -31.55 -31.42 6.58
C GLY A 273 -30.88 -31.28 7.94
N PHE A 274 -31.61 -30.73 8.91
CA PHE A 274 -31.19 -30.68 10.31
C PHE A 274 -31.12 -32.12 10.85
N ALA A 275 -29.95 -32.54 11.32
CA ALA A 275 -29.74 -33.88 11.87
C ALA A 275 -30.74 -34.15 13.01
N GLY A 276 -31.58 -35.16 12.83
CA GLY A 276 -32.68 -35.50 13.75
C GLY A 276 -34.10 -35.36 13.17
N ALA A 277 -34.26 -34.79 11.97
CA ALA A 277 -35.53 -34.76 11.23
C ALA A 277 -35.58 -35.73 10.02
N GLU A 278 -34.49 -36.46 9.77
CA GLU A 278 -34.38 -37.47 8.72
C GLU A 278 -34.77 -38.86 9.25
N GLY A 279 -36.06 -39.00 9.58
CA GLY A 279 -36.59 -40.23 10.16
C GLY A 279 -38.07 -40.42 9.89
N GLY A 280 -38.39 -40.90 8.69
CA GLY A 280 -39.60 -41.67 8.44
C GLY A 280 -40.89 -40.88 8.18
N MET A 281 -41.08 -40.49 6.93
CA MET A 281 -42.42 -40.49 6.32
C MET A 281 -42.83 -41.97 6.17
N ASP A 282 -43.37 -42.56 7.23
CA ASP A 282 -44.06 -43.86 7.17
C ASP A 282 -45.58 -43.62 7.11
N MET A 283 -46.18 -44.05 6.00
CA MET A 283 -47.53 -43.71 5.56
C MET A 283 -48.62 -44.57 6.24
N THR A 284 -48.48 -44.89 7.54
CA THR A 284 -49.39 -45.84 8.23
C THR A 284 -49.74 -45.53 9.70
N ALA A 285 -49.70 -44.28 10.16
CA ALA A 285 -50.24 -43.95 11.50
C ALA A 285 -50.96 -42.59 11.53
N GLY A 286 -52.20 -42.59 12.02
CA GLY A 286 -53.07 -41.40 12.13
C GLY A 286 -52.53 -40.31 13.08
N PRO A 287 -53.22 -39.15 13.13
CA PRO A 287 -52.72 -37.95 13.82
C PRO A 287 -52.52 -38.20 15.32
N ARG A 288 -51.29 -37.95 15.80
CA ARG A 288 -50.90 -38.14 17.21
C ARG A 288 -51.54 -37.04 18.07
N THR A 289 -52.62 -37.38 18.78
CA THR A 289 -53.31 -36.50 19.74
C THR A 289 -52.84 -36.74 21.17
N ALA A 290 -51.60 -36.36 21.50
CA ALA A 290 -51.18 -36.16 22.90
C ALA A 290 -49.86 -35.37 22.95
N PRO A 291 -49.72 -34.37 23.84
CA PRO A 291 -48.46 -33.65 24.01
C PRO A 291 -47.39 -34.54 24.65
N VAL A 292 -46.14 -34.32 24.22
CA VAL A 292 -44.93 -35.03 24.66
C VAL A 292 -44.71 -34.79 26.16
N GLN A 293 -44.62 -35.87 26.94
CA GLN A 293 -44.24 -35.80 28.36
C GLN A 293 -42.73 -36.02 28.50
N PHE A 294 -42.09 -35.22 29.38
CA PHE A 294 -40.68 -35.35 29.72
C PHE A 294 -40.54 -36.10 31.04
N GLU A 295 -39.67 -37.11 31.08
CA GLU A 295 -39.22 -37.70 32.34
C GLU A 295 -38.11 -36.85 32.95
N LYS A 296 -38.21 -36.61 34.26
CA LYS A 296 -37.26 -35.82 35.03
C LYS A 296 -36.13 -36.74 35.49
N GLU A 297 -34.92 -36.56 34.96
CA GLU A 297 -33.73 -37.26 35.44
C GLU A 297 -33.56 -37.04 36.95
N ARG A 298 -33.42 -38.14 37.69
CA ARG A 298 -33.11 -38.12 39.12
C ARG A 298 -31.62 -37.82 39.29
N LYS A 299 -31.35 -36.89 40.21
CA LYS A 299 -30.05 -36.53 40.77
C LYS A 299 -29.20 -37.75 41.14
#